data_AF-A0A812KFU6-F1
#
_entry.id   AF-A0A812KFU6-F1
#
_cell.length_a   1.000
_cell.length_b   1.000
_cell.length_c   1.000
_cell.angle_alpha   90.00
_cell.angle_beta   90.00
_cell.angle_gamma   90.00
#
_symmetry.space_group_name_H-M   'P 1'
#
loop_
_entity.id
_entity.type
_entity.pdbx_description
1 polymer ?
#
loop_
_entity_poly.entity_id
_entity_poly.type
_entity_poly.pdbx_seq_one_letter_code
_entity_poly.pdbx_strand_id
1 'polypeptide(L)'
;MSEANRSSTMLQQAEAVIIPHGLFTQGLSFQNCSIMLQVLGHGRLRISERSSSNEAQISDQLRQDLAEAFEEGGMVCVLVNYTRLGGGHWSPLGGWSAGHVLILDTNDMRLPPHWVKVETLTKSMCSLNRATGNPRGYLLLRREEADST
;
A
#
# COMPACT_ATOMS: atom_id res chain seq x y z
N MET A 1 -12.74 22.14 17.43
CA MET A 1 -11.59 21.33 17.88
C MET A 1 -10.65 21.18 16.70
N SER A 2 -9.44 21.72 16.79
CA SER A 2 -8.49 21.77 15.66
C SER A 2 -7.86 20.41 15.37
N GLU A 3 -7.53 20.15 14.10
CA GLU A 3 -6.92 18.90 13.60
C GLU A 3 -5.60 18.53 14.31
N ALA A 4 -4.96 19.48 14.98
CA ALA A 4 -3.73 19.26 15.75
C ALA A 4 -3.90 18.29 16.94
N ASN A 5 -5.13 17.98 17.38
CA ASN A 5 -5.38 17.15 18.56
C ASN A 5 -5.76 15.69 18.25
N ARG A 6 -5.76 15.27 16.97
CA ARG A 6 -6.06 13.87 16.58
C ARG A 6 -4.81 13.04 16.32
N SER A 7 -3.73 13.65 15.83
CA SER A 7 -2.44 12.97 15.61
C SER A 7 -1.72 12.62 16.92
N SER A 8 -2.10 13.25 18.04
CA SER A 8 -1.50 13.04 19.35
C SER A 8 -1.91 11.73 20.02
N THR A 9 -3.13 11.22 19.79
CA THR A 9 -3.66 10.08 20.56
C THR A 9 -3.04 8.74 20.17
N MET A 10 -2.87 8.46 18.87
CA MET A 10 -2.23 7.22 18.39
C MET A 10 -0.75 7.15 18.77
N LEU A 11 -0.04 8.27 18.68
CA LEU A 11 1.37 8.33 19.09
C LEU A 11 1.50 8.17 20.61
N GLN A 12 0.64 8.84 21.39
CA GLN A 12 0.60 8.70 22.85
C GLN A 12 0.25 7.27 23.28
N GLN A 13 -0.72 6.63 22.63
CA GLN A 13 -1.05 5.23 22.88
C GLN A 13 0.10 4.31 22.51
N ALA A 14 0.79 4.59 21.39
CA ALA A 14 1.96 3.84 20.98
C ALA A 14 3.08 3.95 22.03
N GLU A 15 3.39 5.16 22.50
CA GLU A 15 4.44 5.41 23.49
C GLU A 15 4.09 4.88 24.89
N ALA A 16 2.84 4.99 25.32
CA ALA A 16 2.43 4.59 26.67
C ALA A 16 2.14 3.09 26.80
N VAL A 17 1.65 2.45 25.74
CA VAL A 17 1.14 1.06 25.80
C VAL A 17 1.87 0.15 24.83
N ILE A 18 1.97 0.53 23.55
CA ILE A 18 2.40 -0.40 22.51
C ILE A 18 3.92 -0.66 22.56
N ILE A 19 4.72 0.40 22.63
CA ILE A 19 6.19 0.34 22.61
C ILE A 19 6.74 -0.32 23.89
N PRO A 20 6.33 0.08 25.12
CA PRO A 20 6.90 -0.50 26.35
C PRO A 20 6.60 -1.99 26.52
N HIS A 21 5.49 -2.46 25.96
CA HIS A 21 5.05 -3.86 26.07
C HIS A 21 5.40 -4.69 24.83
N GLY A 22 6.15 -4.12 23.87
CA GLY A 22 6.54 -4.84 22.65
C GLY A 22 5.35 -5.29 21.80
N LEU A 23 4.21 -4.60 21.90
CA LEU A 23 2.98 -4.91 21.15
C LEU A 23 3.04 -4.38 19.71
N PHE A 24 4.13 -3.70 19.35
CA PHE A 24 4.38 -3.29 17.97
C PHE A 24 4.78 -4.52 17.16
N THR A 25 3.96 -4.92 16.21
CA THR A 25 4.39 -5.86 15.17
C THR A 25 5.50 -5.19 14.36
N GLN A 26 6.33 -5.92 13.62
CA GLN A 26 7.29 -5.31 12.69
C GLN A 26 6.60 -4.68 11.45
N GLY A 27 5.35 -4.24 11.58
CA GLY A 27 4.43 -3.90 10.51
C GLY A 27 3.82 -5.14 9.88
N LEU A 28 3.18 -4.92 8.72
CA LEU A 28 2.55 -5.97 7.93
C LEU A 28 3.42 -6.31 6.74
N SER A 29 3.75 -7.60 6.59
CA SER A 29 4.26 -8.14 5.34
C SER A 29 3.21 -8.01 4.23
N PHE A 30 3.63 -8.19 2.99
CA PHE A 30 2.73 -8.23 1.83
C PHE A 30 1.58 -9.22 2.04
N GLN A 31 1.89 -10.46 2.41
CA GLN A 31 0.90 -11.51 2.65
C GLN A 31 -0.03 -11.20 3.83
N ASN A 32 0.52 -10.74 4.95
CA ASN A 32 -0.30 -10.46 6.14
C ASN A 32 -1.24 -9.28 5.92
N CYS A 33 -0.84 -8.29 5.13
CA CYS A 33 -1.71 -7.18 4.75
C CYS A 33 -2.90 -7.67 3.89
N SER A 34 -2.64 -8.53 2.90
CA SER A 34 -3.70 -9.14 2.09
C SER A 34 -4.71 -9.91 2.96
N ILE A 35 -4.22 -10.79 3.85
CA ILE A 35 -5.07 -11.54 4.79
C ILE A 35 -5.88 -10.58 5.68
N MET A 36 -5.23 -9.57 6.25
CA MET A 36 -5.91 -8.60 7.12
C MET A 36 -7.01 -7.85 6.37
N LEU A 37 -6.76 -7.42 5.13
CA LEU A 37 -7.76 -6.73 4.32
C LEU A 37 -8.93 -7.65 3.95
N GLN A 38 -8.69 -8.94 3.70
CA GLN A 38 -9.77 -9.91 3.49
C GLN A 38 -10.66 -10.05 4.74
N VAL A 39 -10.03 -10.13 5.93
CA VAL A 39 -10.75 -10.19 7.21
C VAL A 39 -11.58 -8.93 7.43
N LEU A 40 -10.97 -7.74 7.27
CA LEU A 40 -11.65 -6.45 7.43
C LEU A 40 -12.72 -6.20 6.38
N GLY A 41 -12.55 -6.76 5.18
CA GLY A 41 -13.51 -6.67 4.09
C GLY A 41 -14.75 -7.53 4.29
N HIS A 42 -14.76 -8.44 5.27
CA HIS A 42 -15.89 -9.34 5.57
C HIS A 42 -16.46 -10.05 4.31
N GLY A 43 -15.58 -10.51 3.42
CA GLY A 43 -15.97 -11.19 2.17
C GLY A 43 -16.56 -10.28 1.09
N ARG A 44 -16.55 -8.95 1.27
CA ARG A 44 -17.00 -7.96 0.28
C ARG A 44 -15.86 -7.19 -0.37
N LEU A 45 -14.63 -7.58 -0.10
CA LEU A 45 -13.43 -6.97 -0.65
C LEU A 45 -12.70 -8.02 -1.49
N ARG A 46 -12.73 -7.83 -2.80
CA ARG A 46 -11.93 -8.63 -3.72
C ARG A 46 -10.52 -8.05 -3.78
N ILE A 47 -9.54 -8.90 -3.51
CA ILE A 47 -8.11 -8.54 -3.54
C ILE A 47 -7.44 -9.29 -4.66
N SER A 48 -6.67 -8.60 -5.49
CA SER A 48 -5.74 -9.21 -6.44
C SER A 48 -4.32 -8.77 -6.12
N GLU A 49 -3.43 -9.75 -5.97
CA GLU A 49 -2.05 -9.53 -5.57
C GLU A 49 -1.12 -9.44 -6.79
N ARG A 50 -0.09 -8.60 -6.69
CA ARG A 50 1.00 -8.47 -7.66
C ARG A 50 2.31 -8.42 -6.88
N SER A 51 3.06 -9.52 -6.88
CA SER A 51 4.35 -9.64 -6.19
C SER A 51 5.28 -10.55 -6.98
N SER A 52 6.46 -10.04 -7.34
CA SER A 52 7.47 -10.76 -8.10
C SER A 52 8.81 -10.03 -7.96
N SER A 53 9.91 -10.76 -8.08
CA SER A 53 11.25 -10.17 -8.20
C SER A 53 11.59 -9.77 -9.65
N ASN A 54 10.73 -10.09 -10.62
CA ASN A 54 10.90 -9.69 -12.01
C ASN A 54 10.38 -8.25 -12.23
N GLU A 55 11.30 -7.30 -12.28
CA GLU A 55 11.00 -5.87 -12.47
C GLU A 55 10.25 -5.59 -13.78
N ALA A 56 10.61 -6.23 -14.89
CA ALA A 56 9.93 -6.01 -16.16
C ALA A 56 8.47 -6.44 -16.08
N GLN A 57 8.22 -7.64 -15.54
CA GLN A 57 6.88 -8.16 -15.33
C GLN A 57 6.03 -7.24 -14.44
N ILE A 58 6.58 -6.78 -13.30
CA ILE A 58 5.85 -5.91 -12.37
C ILE A 58 5.59 -4.53 -12.98
N SER A 59 6.55 -4.00 -13.75
CA SER A 59 6.38 -2.72 -14.46
C SER A 59 5.23 -2.79 -15.46
N ASP A 60 5.18 -3.85 -16.28
CA ASP A 60 4.14 -4.02 -17.30
C ASP A 60 2.77 -4.22 -16.65
N GLN A 61 2.68 -5.08 -15.63
CA GLN A 61 1.46 -5.28 -14.85
C GLN A 61 0.99 -3.98 -14.21
N LEU A 62 1.90 -3.23 -13.58
CA LEU A 62 1.53 -1.98 -12.91
C LEU A 62 0.98 -0.96 -13.90
N ARG A 63 1.56 -0.85 -15.09
CA ARG A 63 1.05 0.06 -16.14
C ARG A 63 -0.34 -0.32 -16.59
N GLN A 64 -0.60 -1.62 -16.78
CA GLN A 64 -1.93 -2.11 -17.16
C GLN A 64 -2.96 -1.88 -16.06
N ASP A 65 -2.62 -2.24 -14.82
CA ASP A 65 -3.51 -2.12 -13.67
C ASP A 65 -3.77 -0.64 -13.30
N LEU A 66 -2.79 0.27 -13.49
CA LEU A 66 -2.98 1.71 -13.31
C LEU A 66 -3.89 2.31 -14.39
N ALA A 67 -3.81 1.83 -15.63
CA ALA A 67 -4.71 2.27 -16.70
C ALA A 67 -6.16 1.91 -16.39
N GLU A 68 -6.40 0.70 -15.86
CA GLU A 68 -7.74 0.28 -15.39
C GLU A 68 -8.18 1.08 -14.15
N ALA A 69 -7.30 1.24 -13.15
CA ALA A 69 -7.67 1.86 -11.88
C ALA A 69 -8.00 3.34 -11.99
N PHE A 70 -7.39 4.05 -12.94
CA PHE A 70 -7.58 5.48 -13.17
C PHE A 70 -8.41 5.78 -14.43
N GLU A 71 -9.10 4.79 -14.99
CA GLU A 71 -10.13 5.01 -16.01
C GLU A 71 -11.33 5.76 -15.41
N GLU A 72 -12.07 6.52 -16.22
CA GLU A 72 -13.27 7.22 -15.78
C GLU A 72 -14.32 6.24 -15.25
N GLY A 73 -14.74 6.42 -14.00
CA GLY A 73 -15.65 5.49 -13.32
C GLY A 73 -14.97 4.22 -12.77
N GLY A 74 -13.64 4.12 -12.85
CA GLY A 74 -12.87 3.01 -12.28
C GLY A 74 -13.07 2.89 -10.77
N MET A 75 -13.45 1.69 -10.31
CA MET A 75 -13.70 1.37 -8.89
C MET A 75 -12.61 0.45 -8.33
N VAL A 76 -11.35 0.71 -8.69
CA VAL A 76 -10.18 -0.05 -8.24
C VAL A 76 -9.26 0.85 -7.43
N CYS A 77 -9.02 0.48 -6.17
CA CYS A 77 -8.01 1.14 -5.35
C CYS A 77 -6.69 0.36 -5.44
N VAL A 78 -5.57 1.07 -5.57
CA VAL A 78 -4.23 0.46 -5.60
C VAL A 78 -3.48 0.77 -4.32
N LEU A 79 -3.06 -0.26 -3.60
CA LEU A 79 -2.28 -0.16 -2.37
C LEU A 79 -0.89 -0.79 -2.56
N VAL A 80 0.18 0.00 -2.43
CA VAL A 80 1.54 -0.46 -2.72
C VAL A 80 2.36 -0.73 -1.46
N ASN A 81 3.12 -1.83 -1.45
CA ASN A 81 4.20 -2.12 -0.51
C ASN A 81 5.56 -1.99 -1.21
N TYR A 82 6.39 -1.08 -0.76
CA TYR A 82 7.68 -0.81 -1.38
C TYR A 82 8.74 -0.48 -0.32
N THR A 83 10.01 -0.60 -0.70
CA THR A 83 11.11 -0.18 0.17
C THR A 83 11.28 1.34 0.09
N ARG A 84 11.26 2.01 1.24
CA ARG A 84 11.43 3.46 1.40
C ARG A 84 12.39 3.74 2.55
N LEU A 85 13.39 4.60 2.30
CA LEU A 85 14.30 5.21 3.28
C LEU A 85 14.49 4.40 4.59
N GLY A 86 15.13 3.23 4.49
CA GLY A 86 15.50 2.41 5.66
C GLY A 86 14.55 1.26 6.01
N GLY A 87 13.40 1.10 5.33
CA GLY A 87 12.47 0.01 5.63
C GLY A 87 11.38 -0.23 4.58
N GLY A 88 10.42 -1.08 4.93
CA GLY A 88 9.21 -1.27 4.14
C GLY A 88 8.17 -0.20 4.45
N HIS A 89 7.37 0.17 3.46
CA HIS A 89 6.31 1.16 3.60
C HIS A 89 5.07 0.79 2.78
N TRP A 90 3.91 1.24 3.24
CA TRP A 90 2.62 1.06 2.59
C TRP A 90 1.98 2.41 2.28
N SER A 91 1.49 2.59 1.06
CA SER A 91 0.78 3.81 0.66
C SER A 91 -0.25 3.52 -0.43
N PRO A 92 -1.40 4.22 -0.48
CA PRO A 92 -2.26 4.23 -1.64
C PRO A 92 -1.61 4.96 -2.83
N LEU A 93 -2.03 4.59 -4.04
CA LEU A 93 -1.73 5.38 -5.24
C LEU A 93 -2.93 6.27 -5.58
N GLY A 94 -2.67 7.53 -5.86
CA GLY A 94 -3.70 8.56 -6.07
C GLY A 94 -3.81 9.12 -7.47
N GLY A 95 -2.93 8.72 -8.39
CA GLY A 95 -2.93 9.21 -9.76
C GLY A 95 -1.84 8.59 -10.62
N TRP A 96 -2.02 8.70 -11.93
CA TRP A 96 -1.14 8.15 -12.94
C TRP A 96 -1.06 9.11 -14.13
N SER A 97 0.15 9.50 -14.55
CA SER A 97 0.34 10.31 -15.75
C SER A 97 1.77 10.24 -16.26
N ALA A 98 1.95 10.16 -17.58
CA ALA A 98 3.25 10.26 -18.26
C ALA A 98 4.37 9.39 -17.63
N GLY A 99 4.06 8.13 -17.29
CA GLY A 99 5.04 7.22 -16.70
C GLY A 99 5.31 7.43 -15.20
N HIS A 100 4.56 8.32 -14.55
CA HIS A 100 4.67 8.63 -13.13
C HIS A 100 3.39 8.29 -12.39
N VAL A 101 3.57 7.87 -11.14
CA VAL A 101 2.49 7.50 -10.22
C VAL A 101 2.56 8.44 -9.01
N LEU A 102 1.40 8.93 -8.58
CA LEU A 102 1.26 9.72 -7.35
C LEU A 102 1.12 8.78 -6.16
N ILE A 103 2.11 8.80 -5.27
CA ILE A 103 2.05 8.10 -3.98
C ILE A 103 1.40 9.04 -2.97
N LEU A 104 0.30 8.59 -2.35
CA LEU A 104 -0.32 9.25 -1.22
C LEU A 104 0.37 8.77 0.07
N ASP A 105 1.58 9.27 0.33
CA ASP A 105 2.44 8.81 1.42
C ASP A 105 1.75 8.97 2.79
N THR A 106 1.65 7.88 3.54
CA THR A 106 0.93 7.84 4.82
C THR A 106 1.80 8.28 6.01
N ASN A 107 3.08 8.57 5.76
CA ASN A 107 4.00 9.17 6.71
C ASN A 107 4.39 10.57 6.21
N ASP A 108 3.39 11.45 6.25
CA ASP A 108 3.43 12.84 5.79
C ASP A 108 4.46 13.69 6.54
N MET A 109 4.75 13.34 7.79
CA MET A 109 5.86 13.89 8.57
C MET A 109 7.23 13.73 7.88
N ARG A 110 7.38 12.73 7.01
CA ARG A 110 8.64 12.45 6.29
C ARG A 110 8.59 12.81 4.81
N LEU A 111 7.50 12.53 4.11
CA LEU A 111 7.29 13.02 2.73
C LEU A 111 5.82 13.35 2.51
N PRO A 112 5.50 14.49 1.88
CA PRO A 112 4.16 14.73 1.36
C PRO A 112 3.83 13.77 0.21
N PRO A 113 2.56 13.74 -0.25
CA PRO A 113 2.21 13.09 -1.51
C PRO A 113 3.11 13.56 -2.66
N HIS A 114 3.65 12.62 -3.43
CA HIS A 114 4.69 12.90 -4.42
C HIS A 114 4.61 11.96 -5.63
N TRP A 115 5.09 12.45 -6.77
CA TRP A 115 5.15 11.69 -8.02
C TRP A 115 6.47 10.93 -8.13
N VAL A 116 6.40 9.66 -8.52
CA VAL A 116 7.57 8.81 -8.78
C VAL A 116 7.44 8.12 -10.13
N LYS A 117 8.57 7.82 -10.79
CA LYS A 117 8.58 7.00 -12.00
C LYS A 117 8.13 5.57 -11.68
N VAL A 118 7.38 4.93 -12.59
CA VAL A 118 7.01 3.51 -12.48
C VAL A 118 8.23 2.66 -12.21
N GLU A 119 9.31 2.82 -12.96
CA GLU A 119 10.50 2.00 -12.87
C GLU A 119 11.13 2.09 -11.47
N THR A 120 11.09 3.29 -10.88
CA THR A 120 11.61 3.51 -9.53
C THR A 120 10.75 2.82 -8.47
N LEU A 121 9.43 2.91 -8.60
CA LEU A 121 8.50 2.23 -7.70
C LEU A 121 8.62 0.71 -7.85
N THR A 122 8.63 0.20 -9.09
CA THR A 122 8.78 -1.22 -9.42
C THR A 122 10.05 -1.82 -8.83
N LYS A 123 11.21 -1.17 -9.04
CA LYS A 123 12.47 -1.62 -8.43
C LYS A 123 12.37 -1.69 -6.90
N SER A 124 11.67 -0.74 -6.30
CA SER A 124 11.45 -0.70 -4.84
C SER A 124 10.51 -1.82 -4.37
N MET A 125 9.56 -2.25 -5.18
CA MET A 125 8.66 -3.38 -4.90
C MET A 125 9.35 -4.74 -5.07
N CYS A 126 10.18 -4.90 -6.10
CA CYS A 126 10.89 -6.16 -6.38
C CYS A 126 12.00 -6.48 -5.36
N SER A 127 12.39 -5.50 -4.53
CA SER A 127 13.33 -5.74 -3.43
C SER A 127 12.79 -6.72 -2.40
N LEU A 128 13.65 -7.61 -1.90
CA LEU A 128 13.26 -8.60 -0.90
C LEU A 128 12.98 -7.95 0.47
N ASN A 129 11.85 -8.33 1.06
CA ASN A 129 11.57 -8.04 2.45
C ASN A 129 12.42 -8.95 3.34
N ARG A 130 13.32 -8.36 4.13
CA ARG A 130 14.25 -9.09 5.02
C ARG A 130 13.55 -10.00 6.03
N ALA A 131 12.33 -9.65 6.47
CA ALA A 131 11.59 -10.43 7.46
C ALA A 131 10.97 -11.71 6.87
N THR A 132 10.62 -11.70 5.58
CA THR A 132 9.90 -12.81 4.94
C THR A 132 10.70 -13.54 3.87
N GLY A 133 11.79 -12.95 3.37
CA GLY A 133 12.54 -13.47 2.22
C GLY A 133 11.84 -13.33 0.87
N ASN A 134 10.64 -12.74 0.84
CA ASN A 134 9.81 -12.60 -0.37
C ASN A 134 9.85 -11.15 -0.89
N PRO A 135 9.63 -10.93 -2.20
CA PRO A 135 9.45 -9.59 -2.75
C PRO A 135 8.24 -8.89 -2.11
N ARG A 136 8.21 -7.56 -2.25
CA ARG A 136 7.03 -6.75 -1.94
C ARG A 136 6.11 -6.74 -3.16
N GLY A 137 5.33 -5.67 -3.37
CA GLY A 137 4.35 -5.65 -4.45
C GLY A 137 3.25 -4.64 -4.23
N TYR A 138 2.12 -4.83 -4.91
CA TYR A 138 0.92 -4.03 -4.71
C TYR A 138 -0.34 -4.90 -4.76
N LEU A 139 -1.41 -4.36 -4.20
CA LEU A 139 -2.73 -4.95 -4.13
C LEU A 139 -3.69 -4.10 -4.94
N LEU A 140 -4.55 -4.78 -5.72
CA LEU A 140 -5.75 -4.18 -6.30
C LEU A 140 -6.92 -4.54 -5.42
N LEU A 141 -7.63 -3.52 -4.97
CA LEU A 141 -8.77 -3.64 -4.06
C LEU A 141 -10.02 -3.22 -4.82
N ARG A 142 -10.98 -4.13 -4.91
CA ARG A 142 -12.29 -3.89 -5.51
C ARG A 142 -13.38 -4.24 -4.49
N ARG A 143 -14.45 -3.46 -4.49
CA ARG A 143 -15.66 -3.85 -3.76
C ARG A 143 -16.32 -5.00 -4.54
N GLU A 144 -16.70 -6.07 -3.85
CA GLU A 144 -17.60 -7.07 -4.40
C GLU A 144 -18.94 -6.39 -4.67
N GLU A 145 -19.47 -6.48 -5.88
CA GLU A 145 -20.84 -6.03 -6.11
C GLU A 145 -21.76 -6.88 -5.22
N ALA A 146 -22.63 -6.22 -4.46
CA ALA A 146 -23.66 -6.96 -3.76
C ALA A 146 -24.59 -7.53 -4.83
N ASP A 147 -24.83 -8.84 -4.80
CA ASP A 147 -25.86 -9.46 -5.65
C ASP A 147 -27.15 -8.63 -5.50
N SER A 148 -27.53 -7.92 -6.56
CA SER A 148 -28.80 -7.21 -6.62
C SER A 148 -29.90 -8.27 -6.68
N THR A 149 -30.35 -8.70 -5.50
CA THR A 149 -31.50 -9.60 -5.30
C THR A 149 -32.63 -8.82 -4.66
#